data_AF-A0A6I7MR87-F1
#
_entry.id   AF-A0A6I7MR87-F1
#
_cell.length_a   1.000
_cell.length_b   1.000
_cell.length_c   1.000
_cell.angle_alpha   90.00
_cell.angle_beta   90.00
_cell.angle_gamma   90.00
#
_symmetry.space_group_name_H-M   'P 1'
#
loop_
_entity.id
_entity.type
_entity.pdbx_description
1 polymer ?
#
loop_
_entity_poly.entity_id
_entity_poly.type
_entity_poly.pdbx_seq_one_letter_code
_entity_poly.pdbx_strand_id
1 'polypeptide(L)'
;MAITVSCSDDDDPDPITTEPDGQTIVDVASANDDFSTLVSAVVEADLAETLSSPGPFTVFAPDNDAFIRFLDENNLTAEELLANESLSEILSYHVVSGEIPSSAVEAGPVNSVANANFYVSVAPDNSIWINGNTRITATDIDASNGVIHVLDNVIIAPSNNIAEIAIASTESAEPEFTQLVAALVRAELVDAVSGGVTDNLTVFAPTDAAFEELYDALGVSGVDEIPVDLLQSVLEYHVVPVRAFSQDLRQDAELPTLLNGQTLTVDLDNLQINDAGLVGSSLNIHATNGVIHAIDRVILPASGDESAATITLDNVGASAYVITSIDGDGASAELDTENTAITLQSGLRYTFVNNGGSAHPLDFRDSDGNILLAQGDQDGSFEDDSNVAFEVDGDNVSFTVTEDFANELAVYRCTAHASMEGEIIITE
;
A
#
# COMPACT_ATOMS: atom_id res chain seq x y z
N MET A 1 22.63 50.72 -78.50
CA MET A 1 21.51 49.78 -78.31
C MET A 1 21.75 49.09 -76.98
N ALA A 2 21.15 49.52 -75.88
CA ALA A 2 19.74 49.30 -75.47
C ALA A 2 19.46 47.85 -75.01
N ILE A 3 19.64 47.65 -73.70
CA ILE A 3 18.91 46.89 -72.65
C ILE A 3 17.87 45.79 -73.04
N THR A 4 17.96 44.62 -72.38
CA THR A 4 16.95 43.85 -71.56
C THR A 4 17.36 42.36 -71.54
N VAL A 5 17.83 41.73 -70.45
CA VAL A 5 17.17 41.21 -69.21
C VAL A 5 15.97 40.29 -69.47
N SER A 6 16.14 38.99 -69.14
CA SER A 6 15.25 38.27 -68.19
C SER A 6 15.92 36.96 -67.78
N CYS A 7 16.18 36.82 -66.47
CA CYS A 7 16.27 35.53 -65.79
C CYS A 7 14.85 34.95 -65.73
N SER A 8 14.72 33.63 -65.77
CA SER A 8 13.50 32.92 -65.38
C SER A 8 13.87 32.05 -64.19
N ASP A 9 13.24 32.38 -63.07
CA ASP A 9 13.43 31.83 -61.73
C ASP A 9 13.11 30.33 -61.68
N ASP A 10 14.05 29.57 -61.12
CA ASP A 10 13.84 28.24 -60.57
C ASP A 10 13.27 28.43 -59.14
N ASP A 11 11.97 28.64 -59.04
CA ASP A 11 11.19 28.46 -57.81
C ASP A 11 10.26 27.26 -58.03
N ASP A 12 10.81 26.05 -57.89
CA ASP A 12 9.98 24.88 -57.58
C ASP A 12 9.45 25.09 -56.15
N PRO A 13 8.14 25.25 -55.92
CA PRO A 13 7.63 25.27 -54.56
C PRO A 13 7.89 23.90 -53.93
N ASP A 14 8.52 23.91 -52.76
CA ASP A 14 8.59 22.75 -51.87
C ASP A 14 7.22 22.06 -51.81
N PRO A 15 7.15 20.71 -51.85
CA PRO A 15 5.88 20.03 -51.73
C PRO A 15 5.27 20.38 -50.38
N ILE A 16 4.19 21.17 -50.40
CA ILE A 16 3.26 21.30 -49.29
C ILE A 16 2.84 19.86 -48.95
N THR A 17 3.37 19.36 -47.84
CA THR A 17 2.88 18.17 -47.17
C THR A 17 1.46 18.48 -46.75
N THR A 18 0.49 18.04 -47.56
CA THR A 18 -0.92 18.04 -47.18
C THR A 18 -1.07 17.19 -45.93
N GLU A 19 -1.33 17.84 -44.80
CA GLU A 19 -1.91 17.25 -43.59
C GLU A 19 -3.07 16.31 -43.98
N PRO A 20 -3.30 15.20 -43.26
CA PRO A 20 -4.33 14.24 -43.64
C PRO A 20 -5.72 14.88 -43.49
N ASP A 21 -6.60 14.65 -44.48
CA ASP A 21 -8.03 14.99 -44.46
C ASP A 21 -8.71 14.33 -43.25
N GLY A 22 -8.78 15.01 -42.10
CA GLY A 22 -9.47 14.54 -40.91
C GLY A 22 -9.54 15.60 -39.80
N GLN A 23 -10.61 15.54 -39.00
CA GLN A 23 -10.82 16.46 -37.86
C GLN A 23 -9.78 16.19 -36.77
N THR A 24 -9.09 17.22 -36.29
CA THR A 24 -8.16 17.13 -35.15
C THR A 24 -8.90 16.83 -33.85
N ILE A 25 -8.19 16.52 -32.78
CA ILE A 25 -8.78 16.34 -31.43
C ILE A 25 -9.62 17.56 -31.03
N VAL A 26 -9.11 18.77 -31.28
CA VAL A 26 -9.82 20.02 -30.96
C VAL A 26 -11.07 20.18 -31.83
N ASP A 27 -11.02 19.81 -33.10
CA ASP A 27 -12.19 19.84 -33.99
C ASP A 27 -13.26 18.82 -33.54
N VAL A 28 -12.85 17.59 -33.22
CA VAL A 28 -13.74 16.54 -32.71
C VAL A 28 -14.40 16.97 -31.40
N ALA A 29 -13.61 17.53 -30.47
CA ALA A 29 -14.13 18.03 -29.21
C ALA A 29 -15.10 19.21 -29.39
N SER A 30 -14.76 20.16 -30.27
CA SER A 30 -15.59 21.34 -30.56
C SER A 30 -16.91 21.01 -31.27
N ALA A 31 -16.96 19.89 -31.99
CA ALA A 31 -18.16 19.41 -32.67
C ALA A 31 -19.09 18.58 -31.76
N ASN A 32 -18.66 18.25 -30.54
CA ASN A 32 -19.45 17.48 -29.57
C ASN A 32 -19.88 18.37 -28.39
N ASP A 33 -21.20 18.56 -28.24
CA ASP A 33 -21.78 19.39 -27.19
C ASP A 33 -21.39 18.91 -25.77
N ASP A 34 -21.10 17.61 -25.60
CA ASP A 34 -20.70 17.01 -24.32
C ASP A 34 -19.30 17.46 -23.85
N PHE A 35 -18.49 18.09 -24.71
CA PHE A 35 -17.16 18.62 -24.36
C PHE A 35 -17.09 20.15 -24.30
N SER A 36 -18.22 20.85 -24.31
CA SER A 36 -18.26 22.32 -24.35
C SER A 36 -17.46 22.99 -23.21
N THR A 37 -17.45 22.41 -22.00
CA THR A 37 -16.67 22.92 -20.87
C THR A 37 -15.17 22.67 -21.07
N LEU A 38 -14.78 21.49 -21.56
CA LEU A 38 -13.39 21.15 -21.88
C LEU A 38 -12.83 22.11 -22.94
N VAL A 39 -13.57 22.34 -24.02
CA VAL A 39 -13.16 23.26 -25.11
C VAL A 39 -12.95 24.67 -24.56
N SER A 40 -13.86 25.15 -23.70
CA SER A 40 -13.72 26.46 -23.07
C SER A 40 -12.47 26.55 -22.19
N ALA A 41 -12.19 25.51 -21.40
CA ALA A 41 -11.00 25.44 -20.56
C ALA A 41 -9.69 25.39 -21.38
N VAL A 42 -9.67 24.62 -22.48
CA VAL A 42 -8.53 24.53 -23.40
C VAL A 42 -8.22 25.86 -24.08
N VAL A 43 -9.26 26.62 -24.45
CA VAL A 43 -9.10 27.97 -25.02
C VAL A 43 -8.59 28.95 -23.97
N GLU A 44 -9.13 28.91 -22.75
CA GLU A 44 -8.68 29.78 -21.66
C GLU A 44 -7.22 29.49 -21.27
N ALA A 45 -6.82 28.22 -21.29
CA ALA A 45 -5.45 27.79 -20.99
C ALA A 45 -4.45 27.95 -22.16
N ASP A 46 -4.87 28.51 -23.30
CA ASP A 46 -4.06 28.69 -24.51
C ASP A 46 -3.46 27.37 -25.06
N LEU A 47 -4.16 26.25 -24.88
CA LEU A 47 -3.71 24.91 -25.29
C LEU A 47 -4.28 24.46 -26.65
N ALA A 48 -5.21 25.22 -27.22
CA ALA A 48 -5.91 24.85 -28.45
C ALA A 48 -4.95 24.63 -29.64
N GLU A 49 -3.95 25.49 -29.82
CA GLU A 49 -2.95 25.33 -30.89
C GLU A 49 -2.07 24.09 -30.65
N THR A 50 -1.69 23.82 -29.40
CA THR A 50 -0.87 22.65 -29.05
C THR A 50 -1.63 21.35 -29.31
N LEU A 51 -2.90 21.26 -28.91
CA LEU A 51 -3.72 20.06 -29.14
C LEU A 51 -4.19 19.88 -30.59
N SER A 52 -4.07 20.93 -31.42
CA SER A 52 -4.29 20.86 -32.86
C SER A 52 -3.01 20.56 -33.64
N SER A 53 -1.85 20.54 -32.97
CA SER A 53 -0.56 20.28 -33.61
C SER A 53 -0.45 18.84 -34.12
N PRO A 54 0.50 18.54 -35.04
CA PRO A 54 0.72 17.19 -35.51
C PRO A 54 1.03 16.23 -34.35
N GLY A 55 0.18 15.21 -34.20
CA GLY A 55 0.29 14.21 -33.14
C GLY A 55 1.23 13.05 -33.48
N PRO A 56 1.01 11.85 -32.93
CA PRO A 56 -0.21 11.44 -32.23
C PRO A 56 -0.28 11.85 -30.76
N PHE A 57 -1.49 12.15 -30.29
CA PHE A 57 -1.82 12.34 -28.87
C PHE A 57 -2.92 11.38 -28.42
N THR A 58 -2.99 11.12 -27.12
CA THR A 58 -4.14 10.49 -26.47
C THR A 58 -4.67 11.46 -25.43
N VAL A 59 -5.94 11.85 -25.56
CA VAL A 59 -6.60 12.78 -24.64
C VAL A 59 -7.65 12.06 -23.85
N PHE A 60 -7.50 12.06 -22.53
CA PHE A 60 -8.51 11.60 -21.59
C PHE A 60 -9.43 12.78 -21.29
N ALA A 61 -10.51 12.93 -22.06
CA ALA A 61 -11.38 14.11 -22.06
C ALA A 61 -12.53 13.96 -21.05
N PRO A 62 -12.60 14.78 -19.98
CA PRO A 62 -13.79 14.87 -19.15
C PRO A 62 -14.96 15.45 -19.95
N ASP A 63 -16.13 14.83 -19.84
CA ASP A 63 -17.38 15.40 -20.37
C ASP A 63 -17.93 16.52 -19.45
N ASN A 64 -19.02 17.17 -19.87
CA ASN A 64 -19.61 18.25 -19.08
C ASN A 64 -20.10 17.77 -17.70
N ASP A 65 -20.61 16.54 -17.59
CA ASP A 65 -21.07 15.97 -16.31
C ASP A 65 -19.87 15.70 -15.38
N ALA A 66 -18.73 15.32 -15.94
CA ALA A 66 -17.46 15.16 -15.24
C ALA A 66 -16.96 16.47 -14.63
N PHE A 67 -17.04 17.58 -15.38
CA PHE A 67 -16.72 18.90 -14.84
C PHE A 67 -17.70 19.32 -13.74
N ILE A 68 -19.00 19.06 -13.88
CA ILE A 68 -19.99 19.35 -12.84
C ILE A 68 -19.65 18.59 -11.56
N ARG A 69 -19.39 17.28 -11.67
CA ARG A 69 -19.00 16.45 -10.53
C ARG A 69 -17.74 16.96 -9.85
N PHE A 70 -16.69 17.23 -10.63
CA PHE A 70 -15.44 17.75 -10.12
C PHE A 70 -15.63 19.07 -9.34
N LEU A 71 -16.42 20.00 -9.89
CA LEU A 71 -16.70 21.29 -9.27
C LEU A 71 -17.47 21.12 -7.95
N ASP A 72 -18.49 20.25 -7.92
CA ASP A 72 -19.27 19.97 -6.72
C ASP A 72 -18.42 19.31 -5.63
N GLU A 73 -17.60 18.31 -5.97
CA GLU A 73 -16.72 17.58 -5.05
C GLU A 73 -15.64 18.49 -4.42
N ASN A 74 -15.14 19.47 -5.19
CA ASN A 74 -14.11 20.39 -4.73
C ASN A 74 -14.69 21.73 -4.23
N ASN A 75 -16.02 21.84 -4.22
CA ASN A 75 -16.74 23.02 -3.77
C ASN A 75 -16.29 24.31 -4.52
N LEU A 76 -16.04 24.18 -5.82
CA LEU A 76 -15.55 25.20 -6.76
C LEU A 76 -16.65 25.65 -7.72
N THR A 77 -16.54 26.87 -8.22
CA THR A 77 -17.32 27.35 -9.37
C THR A 77 -16.53 27.19 -10.68
N ALA A 78 -17.24 27.15 -11.81
CA ALA A 78 -16.59 27.13 -13.12
C ALA A 78 -15.69 28.36 -13.37
N GLU A 79 -16.06 29.53 -12.83
CA GLU A 79 -15.24 30.74 -12.91
C GLU A 79 -13.93 30.58 -12.12
N GLU A 80 -13.98 29.99 -10.93
CA GLU A 80 -12.79 29.72 -10.12
C GLU A 80 -11.87 28.69 -10.78
N LEU A 81 -12.44 27.66 -11.42
CA LEU A 81 -11.65 26.69 -12.20
C LEU A 81 -10.97 27.34 -13.41
N LEU A 82 -11.70 28.15 -14.18
CA LEU A 82 -11.13 28.85 -15.34
C LEU A 82 -10.08 29.89 -14.95
N ALA A 83 -10.23 30.52 -13.78
CA ALA A 83 -9.25 31.45 -13.22
C ALA A 83 -8.08 30.76 -12.50
N ASN A 84 -8.06 29.42 -12.44
CA ASN A 84 -7.02 28.68 -11.75
C ASN A 84 -5.68 28.80 -12.52
N GLU A 85 -4.64 29.29 -11.85
CA GLU A 85 -3.31 29.45 -12.44
C GLU A 85 -2.69 28.11 -12.89
N SER A 86 -3.13 26.98 -12.30
CA SER A 86 -2.74 25.63 -12.66
C SER A 86 -3.63 24.99 -13.74
N LEU A 87 -4.59 25.70 -14.34
CA LEU A 87 -5.51 25.12 -15.34
C LEU A 87 -4.76 24.44 -16.51
N SER A 88 -3.70 25.09 -17.02
CA SER A 88 -2.89 24.53 -18.09
C SER A 88 -2.18 23.22 -17.68
N GLU A 89 -1.71 23.14 -16.43
CA GLU A 89 -1.09 21.93 -15.87
C GLU A 89 -2.12 20.81 -15.67
N ILE A 90 -3.31 21.14 -15.15
CA ILE A 90 -4.42 20.20 -15.00
C ILE A 90 -4.81 19.62 -16.37
N LEU A 91 -5.01 20.46 -17.39
CA LEU A 91 -5.35 19.99 -18.73
C LEU A 91 -4.21 19.18 -19.36
N SER A 92 -2.96 19.57 -19.12
CA SER A 92 -1.79 18.80 -19.57
C SER A 92 -1.70 17.42 -18.91
N TYR A 93 -2.23 17.26 -17.69
CA TYR A 93 -2.28 15.97 -17.00
C TYR A 93 -3.25 14.97 -17.67
N HIS A 94 -4.22 15.47 -18.44
CA HIS A 94 -5.18 14.65 -19.22
C HIS A 94 -4.62 14.18 -20.58
N VAL A 95 -3.41 14.59 -20.94
CA VAL A 95 -2.85 14.38 -22.28
C VAL A 95 -1.62 13.50 -22.20
N VAL A 96 -1.56 12.51 -23.09
CA VAL A 96 -0.41 11.61 -23.25
C VAL A 96 0.13 11.73 -24.66
N SER A 97 1.46 11.70 -24.79
CA SER A 97 2.12 11.64 -26.09
C SER A 97 2.05 10.23 -26.66
N GLY A 98 1.62 10.09 -27.91
CA GLY A 98 1.35 8.80 -28.54
C GLY A 98 -0.13 8.50 -28.70
N GLU A 99 -0.45 7.58 -29.60
CA GLU A 99 -1.80 7.03 -29.78
C GLU A 99 -1.91 5.74 -28.98
N ILE A 100 -2.74 5.75 -27.93
CA ILE A 100 -2.98 4.60 -27.05
C ILE A 100 -4.45 4.20 -27.21
N PRO A 101 -4.77 3.27 -28.11
CA PRO A 101 -6.12 2.74 -28.20
C PRO A 101 -6.44 1.93 -26.94
N SER A 102 -7.73 1.77 -26.61
CA SER A 102 -8.19 1.01 -25.45
C SER A 102 -7.62 -0.42 -25.42
N SER A 103 -7.41 -1.04 -26.58
CA SER A 103 -6.82 -2.37 -26.71
C SER A 103 -5.35 -2.45 -26.29
N ALA A 104 -4.67 -1.32 -26.15
CA ALA A 104 -3.28 -1.20 -25.72
C ALA A 104 -3.14 -0.61 -24.31
N VAL A 105 -4.26 -0.32 -23.63
CA VAL A 105 -4.24 0.17 -22.25
C VAL A 105 -3.92 -1.00 -21.31
N GLU A 106 -2.87 -0.84 -20.53
CA GLU A 106 -2.47 -1.77 -19.48
C GLU A 106 -2.61 -1.09 -18.12
N ALA A 107 -2.83 -1.88 -17.06
CA ALA A 107 -2.81 -1.38 -15.70
C ALA A 107 -1.39 -0.92 -15.32
N GLY A 108 -1.29 0.19 -14.59
CA GLY A 108 -0.02 0.75 -14.15
C GLY A 108 0.12 2.26 -14.40
N PRO A 109 1.34 2.81 -14.21
CA PRO A 109 1.59 4.23 -14.39
C PRO A 109 1.62 4.62 -15.86
N VAL A 110 1.01 5.76 -16.19
CA VAL A 110 1.04 6.40 -17.50
C VAL A 110 1.57 7.82 -17.36
N ASN A 111 2.59 8.16 -18.15
CA ASN A 111 3.23 9.47 -18.11
C ASN A 111 2.43 10.48 -18.95
N SER A 112 1.91 11.51 -18.29
CA SER A 112 1.25 12.64 -18.96
C SER A 112 2.27 13.64 -19.49
N VAL A 113 1.84 14.51 -20.41
CA VAL A 113 2.68 15.62 -20.90
C VAL A 113 2.95 16.69 -19.83
N ALA A 114 2.24 16.65 -18.70
CA ALA A 114 2.56 17.46 -17.51
C ALA A 114 3.82 16.96 -16.75
N ASN A 115 4.48 15.89 -17.21
CA ASN A 115 5.59 15.22 -16.52
C ASN A 115 5.21 14.62 -15.15
N ALA A 116 3.92 14.35 -14.96
CA ALA A 116 3.39 13.62 -13.82
C ALA A 116 2.72 12.33 -14.30
N ASN A 117 2.78 11.27 -13.48
CA ASN A 117 2.09 10.03 -13.78
C ASN A 117 0.65 10.08 -13.26
N PHE A 118 -0.29 9.59 -14.04
CA PHE A 118 -1.54 9.03 -13.50
C PHE A 118 -1.46 7.51 -13.55
N TYR A 119 -2.33 6.84 -12.82
CA TYR A 119 -2.31 5.40 -12.65
C TYR A 119 -3.60 4.81 -13.18
N VAL A 120 -3.47 3.83 -14.06
CA VAL A 120 -4.60 3.10 -14.64
C VAL A 120 -4.80 1.79 -13.88
N SER A 121 -6.04 1.56 -13.47
CA SER A 121 -6.50 0.31 -12.84
C SER A 121 -7.57 -0.35 -13.69
N VAL A 122 -7.58 -1.68 -13.74
CA VAL A 122 -8.65 -2.45 -14.39
C VAL A 122 -9.42 -3.21 -13.32
N ALA A 123 -10.68 -2.82 -13.13
CA ALA A 123 -11.55 -3.46 -12.15
C ALA A 123 -12.01 -4.86 -12.62
N PRO A 124 -12.51 -5.72 -11.72
CA PRO A 124 -12.95 -7.07 -12.08
C PRO A 124 -14.05 -7.15 -13.16
N ASP A 125 -14.84 -6.09 -13.32
CA ASP A 125 -15.86 -5.98 -14.37
C ASP A 125 -15.31 -5.50 -15.73
N ASN A 126 -13.98 -5.35 -15.83
CA ASN A 126 -13.22 -4.77 -16.95
C ASN A 126 -13.43 -3.26 -17.17
N SER A 127 -14.04 -2.54 -16.21
CA SER A 127 -14.04 -1.09 -16.26
C SER A 127 -12.63 -0.55 -15.99
N ILE A 128 -12.25 0.48 -16.74
CA ILE A 128 -10.94 1.14 -16.64
C ILE A 128 -11.08 2.39 -15.77
N TRP A 129 -10.22 2.49 -14.78
CA TRP A 129 -10.19 3.57 -13.80
C TRP A 129 -8.85 4.29 -13.82
N ILE A 130 -8.87 5.58 -13.55
CA ILE A 130 -7.71 6.44 -13.42
C ILE A 130 -7.68 7.00 -12.00
N ASN A 131 -6.54 6.85 -11.34
CA ASN A 131 -6.28 7.30 -9.96
C ASN A 131 -7.37 6.86 -8.95
N GLY A 132 -8.01 5.71 -9.20
CA GLY A 132 -9.06 5.11 -8.38
C GLY A 132 -10.44 5.81 -8.38
N ASN A 133 -10.52 7.08 -8.77
CA ASN A 133 -11.75 7.89 -8.63
C ASN A 133 -12.42 8.28 -9.95
N THR A 134 -11.76 8.05 -11.09
CA THR A 134 -12.26 8.46 -12.40
C THR A 134 -12.40 7.26 -13.31
N ARG A 135 -13.56 7.05 -13.91
CA ARG A 135 -13.83 5.96 -14.86
C ARG A 135 -13.76 6.47 -16.29
N ILE A 136 -13.21 5.64 -17.17
CA ILE A 136 -13.34 5.84 -18.62
C ILE A 136 -14.73 5.36 -19.05
N THR A 137 -15.55 6.24 -19.63
CA THR A 137 -16.95 5.99 -20.00
C THR A 137 -17.14 5.66 -21.48
N ALA A 138 -16.27 6.15 -22.33
CA ALA A 138 -16.19 5.79 -23.75
C ALA A 138 -14.74 5.82 -24.22
N THR A 139 -14.38 4.96 -25.16
CA THR A 139 -13.01 4.84 -25.67
C THR A 139 -12.96 4.98 -27.18
N ASP A 140 -11.75 5.21 -27.70
CA ASP A 140 -11.42 5.08 -29.12
C ASP A 140 -12.20 6.03 -30.03
N ILE A 141 -12.35 7.29 -29.61
CA ILE A 141 -12.87 8.34 -30.49
C ILE A 141 -11.71 8.84 -31.36
N ASP A 142 -11.72 8.45 -32.63
CA ASP A 142 -10.66 8.76 -33.59
C ASP A 142 -10.61 10.25 -33.96
N ALA A 143 -9.39 10.80 -34.03
CA ALA A 143 -9.06 12.11 -34.57
C ALA A 143 -7.84 12.02 -35.51
N SER A 144 -7.64 13.01 -36.38
CA SER A 144 -6.53 12.99 -37.36
C SER A 144 -5.14 13.07 -36.72
N ASN A 145 -5.05 13.59 -35.49
CA ASN A 145 -3.82 13.72 -34.72
C ASN A 145 -3.85 12.91 -33.41
N GLY A 146 -4.72 11.90 -33.27
CA GLY A 146 -4.73 11.05 -32.08
C GLY A 146 -6.07 10.39 -31.75
N VAL A 147 -6.27 10.06 -30.48
CA VAL A 147 -7.46 9.40 -29.95
C VAL A 147 -7.98 10.07 -28.68
N ILE A 148 -9.29 10.07 -28.48
CA ILE A 148 -9.95 10.59 -27.28
C ILE A 148 -10.61 9.44 -26.50
N HIS A 149 -10.38 9.41 -25.18
CA HIS A 149 -11.10 8.57 -24.22
C HIS A 149 -11.89 9.46 -23.26
N VAL A 150 -13.17 9.19 -23.07
CA VAL A 150 -14.08 10.03 -22.26
C VAL A 150 -13.98 9.65 -20.80
N LEU A 151 -13.88 10.64 -19.92
CA LEU A 151 -13.84 10.48 -18.46
C LEU A 151 -15.12 10.95 -17.81
N ASP A 152 -15.50 10.32 -16.69
CA ASP A 152 -16.58 10.81 -15.83
C ASP A 152 -16.10 11.78 -14.72
N ASN A 153 -14.80 12.04 -14.56
CA ASN A 153 -14.25 13.10 -13.71
C ASN A 153 -13.09 13.85 -14.38
N VAL A 154 -12.75 15.00 -13.81
CA VAL A 154 -11.47 15.67 -14.05
C VAL A 154 -10.39 15.01 -13.18
N ILE A 155 -9.24 14.66 -13.76
CA ILE A 155 -8.10 14.11 -13.02
C ILE A 155 -7.10 15.21 -12.64
N ILE A 156 -6.59 15.16 -11.42
CA ILE A 156 -5.58 16.09 -10.90
C ILE A 156 -4.36 15.30 -10.40
N ALA A 157 -3.18 15.81 -10.71
CA ALA A 157 -1.93 15.27 -10.18
C ALA A 157 -1.83 15.58 -8.68
N PRO A 158 -1.48 14.60 -7.82
CA PRO A 158 -1.32 14.87 -6.40
C PRO A 158 -0.10 15.78 -6.18
N SER A 159 -0.23 16.76 -5.29
CA SER A 159 0.87 17.65 -4.89
C SER A 159 1.53 17.25 -3.57
N ASN A 160 0.81 16.48 -2.75
CA ASN A 160 1.19 16.15 -1.38
C ASN A 160 1.52 14.65 -1.26
N ASN A 161 2.48 14.32 -0.41
CA ASN A 161 2.74 12.94 0.01
C ASN A 161 1.73 12.47 1.07
N ILE A 162 1.80 11.19 1.44
CA ILE A 162 0.91 10.57 2.43
C ILE A 162 0.92 11.32 3.77
N ALA A 163 2.10 11.67 4.29
CA ALA A 163 2.23 12.34 5.58
C ALA A 163 1.65 13.76 5.55
N GLU A 164 1.91 14.51 4.48
CA GLU A 164 1.36 15.85 4.27
C GLU A 164 -0.17 15.82 4.17
N ILE A 165 -0.74 14.82 3.49
CA ILE A 165 -2.19 14.62 3.41
C ILE A 165 -2.77 14.32 4.79
N ALA A 166 -2.17 13.39 5.54
CA ALA A 166 -2.63 13.05 6.88
C ALA A 166 -2.58 14.27 7.82
N ILE A 167 -1.49 15.05 7.78
CA ILE A 167 -1.36 16.30 8.55
C ILE A 167 -2.42 17.33 8.15
N ALA A 168 -2.61 17.57 6.84
CA ALA A 168 -3.61 18.52 6.35
C ALA A 168 -5.04 18.13 6.78
N SER A 169 -5.33 16.83 6.85
CA SER A 169 -6.61 16.31 7.33
C SER A 169 -6.90 16.71 8.78
N THR A 170 -5.88 16.77 9.64
CA THR A 170 -6.03 17.20 11.06
C THR A 170 -6.43 18.66 11.24
N GLU A 171 -6.23 19.49 10.21
CA GLU A 171 -6.52 20.93 10.22
C GLU A 171 -7.80 21.28 9.44
N SER A 172 -8.51 20.27 8.91
CA SER A 172 -9.70 20.46 8.09
C SER A 172 -10.93 20.86 8.92
N ALA A 173 -12.05 21.14 8.24
CA ALA A 173 -13.30 21.51 8.92
C ALA A 173 -13.88 20.37 9.76
N GLU A 174 -13.66 19.13 9.33
CA GLU A 174 -14.00 17.90 10.04
C GLU A 174 -12.70 17.09 10.20
N PRO A 175 -11.89 17.39 11.23
CA PRO A 175 -10.57 16.79 11.41
C PRO A 175 -10.63 15.27 11.47
N GLU A 176 -9.68 14.63 10.77
CA GLU A 176 -9.51 13.19 10.76
C GLU A 176 -8.00 12.85 10.72
N PHE A 177 -7.64 11.63 11.14
CA PHE A 177 -6.25 11.15 11.25
C PHE A 177 -5.39 11.86 12.31
N THR A 178 -6.00 12.60 13.23
CA THR A 178 -5.29 13.26 14.34
C THR A 178 -4.54 12.25 15.21
N GLN A 179 -5.17 11.12 15.53
CA GLN A 179 -4.58 10.04 16.32
C GLN A 179 -3.49 9.30 15.54
N LEU A 180 -3.72 9.07 14.24
CA LEU A 180 -2.72 8.46 13.36
C LEU A 180 -1.45 9.32 13.27
N VAL A 181 -1.59 10.63 13.07
CA VAL A 181 -0.45 11.56 13.02
C VAL A 181 0.28 11.59 14.37
N ALA A 182 -0.44 11.63 15.50
CA ALA A 182 0.16 11.55 16.82
C ALA A 182 0.94 10.24 17.03
N ALA A 183 0.37 9.12 16.55
CA ALA A 183 1.02 7.81 16.60
C ALA A 183 2.30 7.75 15.76
N LEU A 184 2.27 8.22 14.52
CA LEU A 184 3.43 8.29 13.64
C LEU A 184 4.56 9.14 14.24
N VAL A 185 4.23 10.27 14.86
CA VAL A 185 5.21 11.13 15.55
C VAL A 185 5.83 10.41 16.74
N ARG A 186 5.02 9.76 17.58
CA ARG A 186 5.51 9.03 18.76
C ARG A 186 6.38 7.82 18.38
N ALA A 187 6.03 7.13 17.30
CA ALA A 187 6.75 5.97 16.78
C ALA A 187 8.00 6.35 15.96
N GLU A 188 8.26 7.64 15.74
CA GLU A 188 9.33 8.16 14.87
C GLU A 188 9.23 7.65 13.42
N LEU A 189 8.01 7.36 12.94
CA LEU A 189 7.75 6.78 11.60
C LEU A 189 7.29 7.81 10.56
N VAL A 190 7.24 9.10 10.89
CA VAL A 190 6.83 10.16 9.93
C VAL A 190 7.69 10.09 8.67
N ASP A 191 9.01 9.95 8.81
CA ASP A 191 9.92 9.88 7.66
C ASP A 191 9.71 8.63 6.80
N ALA A 192 9.30 7.50 7.41
CA ALA A 192 9.03 6.25 6.70
C ALA A 192 7.81 6.35 5.77
N VAL A 193 6.78 7.09 6.18
CA VAL A 193 5.58 7.34 5.35
C VAL A 193 5.69 8.61 4.49
N SER A 194 6.68 9.46 4.74
CA SER A 194 7.01 10.67 3.95
C SER A 194 7.98 10.40 2.80
N GLY A 195 8.24 9.13 2.49
CA GLY A 195 9.20 8.68 1.50
C GLY A 195 9.08 9.33 0.11
N GLY A 196 10.06 9.08 -0.75
CA GLY A 196 10.17 9.72 -2.07
C GLY A 196 9.03 9.32 -3.03
N VAL A 197 8.89 10.06 -4.14
CA VAL A 197 7.88 9.78 -5.18
C VAL A 197 8.01 8.40 -5.86
N THR A 198 9.12 7.69 -5.62
CA THR A 198 9.34 6.32 -6.07
C THR A 198 8.69 5.29 -5.16
N ASP A 199 8.39 5.70 -3.93
CA ASP A 199 7.72 4.85 -2.97
C ASP A 199 6.28 4.75 -3.46
N ASN A 200 5.82 3.52 -3.62
CA ASN A 200 4.47 3.19 -4.06
C ASN A 200 3.83 2.49 -2.89
N LEU A 201 3.30 3.27 -1.95
CA LEU A 201 2.70 2.75 -0.74
C LEU A 201 1.17 2.72 -0.86
N THR A 202 0.55 1.80 -0.12
CA THR A 202 -0.85 1.87 0.24
C THR A 202 -0.93 1.91 1.76
N VAL A 203 -1.56 2.96 2.30
CA VAL A 203 -1.79 3.10 3.74
C VAL A 203 -3.26 2.90 4.02
N PHE A 204 -3.58 1.88 4.80
CA PHE A 204 -4.90 1.72 5.39
C PHE A 204 -4.94 2.57 6.66
N ALA A 205 -5.42 3.80 6.56
CA ALA A 205 -5.34 4.79 7.63
C ALA A 205 -6.55 4.69 8.57
N PRO A 206 -6.38 4.30 9.85
CA PRO A 206 -7.49 4.29 10.79
C PRO A 206 -7.98 5.70 11.07
N THR A 207 -9.30 5.87 11.11
CA THR A 207 -9.96 7.11 11.54
C THR A 207 -9.68 7.42 13.02
N ASP A 208 -9.93 8.65 13.44
CA ASP A 208 -9.85 9.05 14.84
C ASP A 208 -10.85 8.23 15.69
N ALA A 209 -12.04 7.95 15.15
CA ALA A 209 -13.01 7.05 15.77
C ALA A 209 -12.47 5.61 15.93
N ALA A 210 -11.72 5.09 14.94
CA ALA A 210 -11.09 3.78 15.03
C ALA A 210 -10.07 3.70 16.19
N PHE A 211 -9.29 4.76 16.38
CA PHE A 211 -8.34 4.86 17.50
C PHE A 211 -9.06 5.01 18.85
N GLU A 212 -10.16 5.76 18.92
CA GLU A 212 -10.98 5.85 20.13
C GLU A 212 -11.51 4.48 20.57
N GLU A 213 -12.03 3.68 19.63
CA GLU A 213 -12.47 2.30 19.91
C GLU A 213 -11.31 1.43 20.43
N LEU A 214 -10.11 1.57 19.86
CA LEU A 214 -8.92 0.87 20.33
C LEU A 214 -8.56 1.26 21.77
N TYR A 215 -8.55 2.56 22.08
CA TYR A 215 -8.20 3.04 23.42
C TYR A 215 -9.17 2.55 24.48
N ASP A 216 -10.47 2.55 24.18
CA ASP A 216 -11.52 1.99 25.03
C ASP A 216 -11.30 0.49 25.27
N ALA A 217 -10.94 -0.27 24.24
CA ALA A 217 -10.67 -1.70 24.34
C ALA A 217 -9.43 -2.02 25.20
N LEU A 218 -8.37 -1.20 25.08
CA LEU A 218 -7.13 -1.34 25.85
C LEU A 218 -7.23 -0.76 27.27
N GLY A 219 -8.24 0.06 27.55
CA GLY A 219 -8.38 0.77 28.83
C GLY A 219 -7.31 1.86 29.04
N VAL A 220 -6.79 2.42 27.95
CA VAL A 220 -5.79 3.51 27.95
C VAL A 220 -6.44 4.85 27.62
N SER A 221 -5.81 5.95 28.02
CA SER A 221 -6.34 7.29 27.76
C SER A 221 -5.90 7.92 26.43
N GLY A 222 -4.96 7.27 25.72
CA GLY A 222 -4.49 7.68 24.41
C GLY A 222 -3.16 7.06 24.02
N VAL A 223 -2.62 7.50 22.88
CA VAL A 223 -1.40 6.94 22.29
C VAL A 223 -0.16 6.99 23.21
N ASP A 224 -0.13 7.95 24.15
CA ASP A 224 1.01 8.13 25.06
C ASP A 224 1.19 6.99 26.07
N GLU A 225 0.15 6.20 26.31
CA GLU A 225 0.17 5.03 27.19
C GLU A 225 0.50 3.74 26.45
N ILE A 226 0.57 3.78 25.11
CA ILE A 226 0.93 2.63 24.28
C ILE A 226 2.46 2.53 24.17
N PRO A 227 3.05 1.33 24.37
CA PRO A 227 4.47 1.07 24.12
C PRO A 227 4.88 1.43 22.68
N VAL A 228 6.07 2.01 22.52
CA VAL A 228 6.52 2.56 21.22
C VAL A 228 6.80 1.44 20.20
N ASP A 229 7.36 0.33 20.66
CA ASP A 229 7.61 -0.89 19.90
C ASP A 229 6.31 -1.51 19.35
N LEU A 230 5.30 -1.61 20.22
CA LEU A 230 3.96 -2.05 19.80
C LEU A 230 3.36 -1.09 18.76
N LEU A 231 3.51 0.22 18.98
CA LEU A 231 2.99 1.23 18.07
C LEU A 231 3.67 1.17 16.70
N GLN A 232 4.99 0.98 16.65
CA GLN A 232 5.73 0.77 15.41
C GLN A 232 5.21 -0.44 14.65
N SER A 233 5.10 -1.59 15.33
CA SER A 233 4.60 -2.83 14.73
C SER A 233 3.20 -2.65 14.15
N VAL A 234 2.29 -2.02 14.91
CA VAL A 234 0.93 -1.74 14.45
C VAL A 234 0.95 -0.83 13.23
N LEU A 235 1.71 0.27 13.25
CA LEU A 235 1.75 1.22 12.13
C LEU A 235 2.35 0.61 10.86
N GLU A 236 3.42 -0.18 10.96
CA GLU A 236 4.02 -0.90 9.83
C GLU A 236 3.05 -1.93 9.23
N TYR A 237 2.21 -2.56 10.06
CA TYR A 237 1.18 -3.49 9.60
C TYR A 237 0.06 -2.83 8.77
N HIS A 238 -0.14 -1.52 8.91
CA HIS A 238 -1.13 -0.78 8.10
C HIS A 238 -0.59 -0.34 6.73
N VAL A 239 0.70 -0.55 6.45
CA VAL A 239 1.35 -0.07 5.22
C VAL A 239 1.73 -1.23 4.32
N VAL A 240 1.32 -1.16 3.07
CA VAL A 240 1.64 -2.14 2.02
C VAL A 240 2.61 -1.49 1.01
N PRO A 241 3.73 -2.14 0.64
CA PRO A 241 4.76 -1.59 -0.24
C PRO A 241 4.40 -1.68 -1.73
N VAL A 242 3.12 -1.50 -2.07
CA VAL A 242 2.64 -1.29 -3.43
C VAL A 242 1.51 -0.27 -3.42
N ARG A 243 1.42 0.56 -4.47
CA ARG A 243 0.28 1.45 -4.70
C ARG A 243 -0.87 0.63 -5.27
N ALA A 244 -1.96 0.51 -4.52
CA ALA A 244 -3.14 -0.24 -4.89
C ALA A 244 -4.38 0.61 -4.62
N PHE A 245 -5.04 1.08 -5.67
CA PHE A 245 -6.36 1.68 -5.55
C PHE A 245 -7.40 0.61 -5.22
N SER A 246 -8.59 1.02 -4.80
CA SER A 246 -9.70 0.11 -4.47
C SER A 246 -10.03 -0.85 -5.63
N GLN A 247 -9.83 -0.41 -6.88
CA GLN A 247 -10.03 -1.21 -8.09
C GLN A 247 -8.93 -2.24 -8.35
N ASP A 248 -7.78 -2.14 -7.67
CA ASP A 248 -6.68 -3.11 -7.74
C ASP A 248 -6.82 -4.23 -6.70
N LEU A 249 -7.63 -4.00 -5.66
CA LEU A 249 -7.92 -5.00 -4.62
C LEU A 249 -8.72 -6.18 -5.20
N ARG A 250 -8.48 -7.38 -4.67
CA ARG A 250 -9.15 -8.62 -5.09
C ARG A 250 -9.62 -9.38 -3.85
N GLN A 251 -10.79 -10.01 -3.93
CA GLN A 251 -11.31 -10.86 -2.86
C GLN A 251 -10.28 -11.92 -2.49
N ASP A 252 -10.10 -12.14 -1.18
CA ASP A 252 -9.17 -13.09 -0.57
C ASP A 252 -7.69 -12.83 -0.90
N ALA A 253 -7.35 -11.66 -1.43
CA ALA A 253 -5.95 -11.32 -1.68
C ALA A 253 -5.21 -11.08 -0.36
N GLU A 254 -3.99 -11.62 -0.28
CA GLU A 254 -3.05 -11.31 0.78
C GLU A 254 -2.12 -10.18 0.33
N LEU A 255 -2.05 -9.13 1.15
CA LEU A 255 -1.23 -7.95 0.92
C LEU A 255 -0.06 -7.97 1.91
N PRO A 256 1.19 -8.23 1.46
CA PRO A 256 2.35 -8.09 2.31
C PRO A 256 2.45 -6.69 2.90
N THR A 257 2.76 -6.58 4.19
CA THR A 257 2.90 -5.29 4.87
C THR A 257 4.36 -4.91 5.04
N LEU A 258 4.63 -3.71 5.57
CA LEU A 258 5.98 -3.32 6.00
C LEU A 258 6.41 -4.03 7.28
N LEU A 259 5.46 -4.58 8.05
CA LEU A 259 5.77 -5.47 9.16
C LEU A 259 6.15 -6.85 8.60
N ASN A 260 7.42 -7.23 8.77
CA ASN A 260 7.99 -8.43 8.15
C ASN A 260 7.19 -9.70 8.49
N GLY A 261 6.95 -10.55 7.49
CA GLY A 261 6.20 -11.81 7.63
C GLY A 261 4.68 -11.66 7.75
N GLN A 262 4.16 -10.44 7.90
CA GLN A 262 2.75 -10.20 8.17
C GLN A 262 2.01 -9.70 6.92
N THR A 263 0.83 -10.26 6.68
CA THR A 263 -0.04 -9.91 5.55
C THR A 263 -1.40 -9.40 6.03
N LEU A 264 -2.04 -8.56 5.23
CA LEU A 264 -3.45 -8.20 5.35
C LEU A 264 -4.28 -9.02 4.37
N THR A 265 -5.48 -9.44 4.76
CA THR A 265 -6.43 -10.14 3.90
C THR A 265 -7.49 -9.17 3.40
N VAL A 266 -7.81 -9.21 2.11
CA VAL A 266 -8.86 -8.40 1.51
C VAL A 266 -10.20 -9.15 1.52
N ASP A 267 -11.23 -8.55 2.09
CA ASP A 267 -12.61 -9.05 2.06
C ASP A 267 -13.55 -8.02 1.41
N LEU A 268 -13.64 -8.03 0.08
CA LEU A 268 -14.49 -7.12 -0.68
C LEU A 268 -15.98 -7.40 -0.51
N ASP A 269 -16.38 -8.64 -0.17
CA ASP A 269 -17.79 -8.98 0.08
C ASP A 269 -18.35 -8.20 1.26
N ASN A 270 -17.50 -7.92 2.26
CA ASN A 270 -17.84 -7.08 3.42
C ASN A 270 -17.24 -5.67 3.37
N LEU A 271 -16.50 -5.32 2.30
CA LEU A 271 -15.73 -4.09 2.16
C LEU A 271 -14.74 -3.89 3.32
N GLN A 272 -13.95 -4.91 3.60
CA GLN A 272 -13.02 -4.96 4.72
C GLN A 272 -11.59 -5.31 4.30
N ILE A 273 -10.65 -4.92 5.15
CA ILE A 273 -9.26 -5.39 5.19
C ILE A 273 -9.06 -6.02 6.57
N ASN A 274 -8.77 -7.32 6.61
CA ASN A 274 -9.01 -8.16 7.79
C ASN A 274 -10.44 -7.92 8.31
N ASP A 275 -10.59 -7.43 9.54
CA ASP A 275 -11.87 -7.08 10.15
C ASP A 275 -12.20 -5.58 10.12
N ALA A 276 -11.34 -4.74 9.53
CA ALA A 276 -11.52 -3.29 9.46
C ALA A 276 -12.29 -2.89 8.20
N GLY A 277 -13.40 -2.16 8.38
CA GLY A 277 -14.23 -1.66 7.29
C GLY A 277 -13.57 -0.52 6.54
N LEU A 278 -13.62 -0.58 5.20
CA LEU A 278 -13.21 0.47 4.30
C LEU A 278 -14.25 1.61 4.33
N VAL A 279 -13.79 2.82 4.66
CA VAL A 279 -14.66 4.01 4.69
C VAL A 279 -14.86 4.51 3.27
N GLY A 280 -15.96 4.10 2.63
CA GLY A 280 -16.22 4.32 1.21
C GLY A 280 -16.13 5.78 0.70
N SER A 281 -16.39 6.77 1.56
CA SER A 281 -16.25 8.19 1.22
C SER A 281 -14.80 8.70 1.21
N SER A 282 -13.86 7.91 1.71
CA SER A 282 -12.47 8.29 1.98
C SER A 282 -11.51 7.20 1.48
N LEU A 283 -11.81 6.63 0.32
CA LEU A 283 -10.95 5.70 -0.41
C LEU A 283 -10.21 6.42 -1.53
N ASN A 284 -9.11 5.80 -2.00
CA ASN A 284 -8.34 6.27 -3.15
C ASN A 284 -7.81 7.71 -2.99
N ILE A 285 -7.45 8.12 -1.78
CA ILE A 285 -6.86 9.43 -1.54
C ILE A 285 -5.45 9.41 -2.14
N HIS A 286 -5.30 10.03 -3.31
CA HIS A 286 -4.12 9.91 -4.14
C HIS A 286 -3.00 10.82 -3.62
N ALA A 287 -1.83 10.23 -3.34
CA ALA A 287 -0.63 10.92 -2.89
C ALA A 287 0.51 10.78 -3.91
N THR A 288 1.51 11.64 -3.80
CA THR A 288 2.71 11.58 -4.66
C THR A 288 3.47 10.25 -4.49
N ASN A 289 3.54 9.71 -3.26
CA ASN A 289 4.24 8.48 -2.89
C ASN A 289 3.29 7.30 -2.55
N GLY A 290 2.01 7.37 -2.93
CA GLY A 290 1.11 6.25 -2.73
C GLY A 290 -0.37 6.60 -2.76
N VAL A 291 -1.15 5.84 -1.99
CA VAL A 291 -2.59 6.01 -1.83
C VAL A 291 -2.98 5.73 -0.38
N ILE A 292 -3.95 6.48 0.13
CA ILE A 292 -4.55 6.26 1.44
C ILE A 292 -5.98 5.75 1.25
N HIS A 293 -6.33 4.70 2.01
CA HIS A 293 -7.69 4.24 2.21
C HIS A 293 -8.04 4.37 3.68
N ALA A 294 -9.05 5.17 4.01
CA ALA A 294 -9.49 5.27 5.40
C ALA A 294 -10.20 3.98 5.83
N ILE A 295 -9.93 3.54 7.07
CA ILE A 295 -10.57 2.37 7.68
C ILE A 295 -11.20 2.71 9.03
N ASP A 296 -12.25 1.99 9.39
CA ASP A 296 -13.05 2.25 10.60
C ASP A 296 -12.53 1.55 11.87
N ARG A 297 -11.44 0.79 11.76
CA ARG A 297 -10.81 0.09 12.89
C ARG A 297 -9.30 0.05 12.74
N VAL A 298 -8.58 0.15 13.86
CA VAL A 298 -7.13 -0.12 13.88
C VAL A 298 -6.90 -1.63 13.70
N ILE A 299 -6.17 -2.00 12.66
CA ILE A 299 -5.80 -3.39 12.38
C ILE A 299 -4.61 -3.75 13.25
N LEU A 300 -4.83 -4.64 14.21
CA LEU A 300 -3.74 -5.16 15.02
C LEU A 300 -3.06 -6.31 14.27
N PRO A 301 -1.72 -6.36 14.20
CA PRO A 301 -1.04 -7.57 13.79
C PRO A 301 -1.50 -8.70 14.70
N ALA A 302 -1.57 -9.92 14.18
CA ALA A 302 -1.77 -11.09 15.03
C ALA A 302 -0.81 -10.94 16.21
N SER A 303 -1.38 -10.79 17.41
CA SER A 303 -0.56 -10.56 18.59
C SER A 303 0.41 -11.71 18.66
N GLY A 304 1.65 -11.43 19.01
CA GLY A 304 2.54 -12.44 19.56
C GLY A 304 2.01 -12.97 20.89
N ASP A 305 0.73 -13.31 20.99
CA ASP A 305 0.06 -14.11 22.02
C ASP A 305 -0.53 -15.39 21.40
N GLU A 306 -1.01 -15.33 20.15
CA GLU A 306 -1.47 -16.52 19.42
C GLU A 306 -0.25 -17.20 18.79
N SER A 307 0.02 -18.42 19.23
CA SER A 307 1.13 -19.21 18.70
C SER A 307 0.83 -19.69 17.29
N ALA A 308 1.73 -19.37 16.36
CA ALA A 308 1.71 -19.90 14.99
C ALA A 308 1.73 -21.43 14.98
N ALA A 309 2.46 -22.04 15.93
CA ALA A 309 2.33 -23.45 16.24
C ALA A 309 2.50 -23.77 17.72
N THR A 310 1.81 -24.82 18.16
CA THR A 310 1.99 -25.45 19.46
C THR A 310 2.78 -26.75 19.30
N ILE A 311 3.93 -26.86 19.97
CA ILE A 311 4.84 -28.02 19.95
C ILE A 311 4.73 -28.74 21.28
N THR A 312 4.28 -29.99 21.28
CA THR A 312 4.11 -30.79 22.50
C THR A 312 5.29 -31.72 22.72
N LEU A 313 5.94 -31.59 23.89
CA LEU A 313 7.09 -32.39 24.30
C LEU A 313 6.70 -33.32 25.44
N ASP A 314 6.83 -34.62 25.21
CA ASP A 314 6.73 -35.64 26.25
C ASP A 314 8.10 -35.98 26.81
N ASN A 315 8.13 -36.30 28.10
CA ASN A 315 9.32 -36.75 28.79
C ASN A 315 9.53 -38.27 28.65
N VAL A 316 10.74 -38.67 28.28
CA VAL A 316 11.19 -40.07 28.33
C VAL A 316 12.29 -40.22 29.39
N GLY A 317 11.87 -40.10 30.65
CA GLY A 317 12.75 -40.19 31.82
C GLY A 317 13.80 -39.08 31.88
N ALA A 318 14.98 -39.40 32.39
CA ALA A 318 16.11 -38.45 32.47
C ALA A 318 16.92 -38.37 31.16
N SER A 319 16.44 -38.99 30.08
CA SER A 319 17.24 -39.28 28.89
C SER A 319 16.91 -38.38 27.71
N ALA A 320 15.63 -38.17 27.41
CA ALA A 320 15.21 -37.39 26.25
C ALA A 320 13.86 -36.71 26.42
N TYR A 321 13.64 -35.64 25.64
CA TYR A 321 12.31 -35.22 25.21
C TYR A 321 11.94 -35.91 23.91
N VAL A 322 10.64 -36.07 23.67
CA VAL A 322 10.08 -36.55 22.41
C VAL A 322 8.96 -35.62 22.00
N ILE A 323 8.95 -35.20 20.74
CA ILE A 323 7.88 -34.37 20.19
C ILE A 323 6.75 -35.27 19.74
N THR A 324 5.56 -35.08 20.32
CA THR A 324 4.40 -35.94 20.08
C THR A 324 3.37 -35.30 19.14
N SER A 325 3.34 -33.97 19.08
CA SER A 325 2.52 -33.23 18.12
C SER A 325 3.07 -31.84 17.85
N ILE A 326 2.80 -31.38 16.63
CA ILE A 326 2.92 -29.98 16.21
C ILE A 326 1.57 -29.62 15.59
N ASP A 327 0.91 -28.60 16.13
CA ASP A 327 -0.38 -28.09 15.64
C ASP A 327 -0.21 -26.62 15.25
N GLY A 328 -0.49 -26.27 14.00
CA GLY A 328 -0.20 -24.96 13.40
C GLY A 328 0.91 -25.00 12.33
N ASP A 329 1.38 -23.81 11.93
CA ASP A 329 2.34 -23.59 10.85
C ASP A 329 3.67 -23.01 11.35
N GLY A 330 4.69 -22.96 10.50
CA GLY A 330 5.99 -22.36 10.83
C GLY A 330 6.93 -23.23 11.69
N ALA A 331 6.45 -24.36 12.22
CA ALA A 331 7.27 -25.33 12.95
C ALA A 331 7.27 -26.72 12.28
N SER A 332 8.40 -27.42 12.33
CA SER A 332 8.47 -28.84 11.93
C SER A 332 9.54 -29.62 12.69
N ALA A 333 9.29 -30.91 12.92
CA ALA A 333 10.23 -31.84 13.54
C ALA A 333 9.87 -33.29 13.23
N GLU A 334 10.79 -34.23 13.45
CA GLU A 334 10.48 -35.66 13.37
C GLU A 334 9.77 -36.10 14.67
N LEU A 335 8.47 -36.45 14.56
CA LEU A 335 7.69 -36.90 15.71
C LEU A 335 8.20 -38.24 16.26
N ASP A 336 7.93 -38.49 17.54
CA ASP A 336 8.25 -39.73 18.25
C ASP A 336 9.75 -40.11 18.25
N THR A 337 10.63 -39.12 18.02
CA THR A 337 12.08 -39.29 18.00
C THR A 337 12.73 -38.56 19.18
N GLU A 338 13.62 -39.26 19.91
CA GLU A 338 14.33 -38.71 21.06
C GLU A 338 15.21 -37.52 20.65
N ASN A 339 15.01 -36.37 21.31
CA ASN A 339 15.82 -35.17 21.15
C ASN A 339 15.98 -34.71 19.68
N THR A 340 14.94 -34.88 18.86
CA THR A 340 14.96 -34.47 17.45
C THR A 340 15.27 -32.97 17.30
N ALA A 341 15.85 -32.59 16.17
CA ALA A 341 15.91 -31.18 15.78
C ALA A 341 14.49 -30.62 15.55
N ILE A 342 14.30 -29.35 15.89
CA ILE A 342 13.08 -28.58 15.62
C ILE A 342 13.44 -27.45 14.66
N THR A 343 12.72 -27.35 13.55
CA THR A 343 12.80 -26.20 12.66
C THR A 343 11.72 -25.21 13.01
N LEU A 344 12.09 -23.94 13.21
CA LEU A 344 11.20 -22.81 13.47
C LEU A 344 11.44 -21.72 12.42
N GLN A 345 10.38 -21.05 11.98
CA GLN A 345 10.49 -19.86 11.16
C GLN A 345 10.63 -18.60 12.04
N SER A 346 11.52 -17.69 11.62
CA SER A 346 11.70 -16.37 12.22
C SER A 346 10.45 -15.50 12.06
N GLY A 347 10.21 -14.60 13.01
CA GLY A 347 9.06 -13.69 13.04
C GLY A 347 7.77 -14.28 13.61
N LEU A 348 7.74 -15.58 13.93
CA LEU A 348 6.54 -16.25 14.46
C LEU A 348 6.65 -16.54 15.97
N ARG A 349 5.49 -16.65 16.63
CA ARG A 349 5.38 -17.10 18.03
C ARG A 349 5.08 -18.57 18.12
N TYR A 350 5.68 -19.23 19.10
CA TYR A 350 5.45 -20.65 19.38
C TYR A 350 5.08 -20.85 20.84
N THR A 351 4.27 -21.88 21.11
CA THR A 351 4.06 -22.43 22.45
C THR A 351 4.64 -23.83 22.50
N PHE A 352 5.53 -24.06 23.46
CA PHE A 352 6.05 -25.35 23.84
C PHE A 352 5.24 -25.88 25.04
N VAL A 353 4.51 -26.96 24.84
CA VAL A 353 3.79 -27.67 25.91
C VAL A 353 4.73 -28.73 26.49
N ASN A 354 5.23 -28.51 27.70
CA ASN A 354 6.17 -29.41 28.35
C ASN A 354 5.45 -30.40 29.28
N ASN A 355 5.06 -31.57 28.76
CA ASN A 355 4.41 -32.62 29.57
C ASN A 355 5.36 -33.30 30.57
N GLY A 356 6.66 -32.99 30.55
CA GLY A 356 7.59 -33.32 31.64
C GLY A 356 7.35 -32.50 32.91
N GLY A 357 6.67 -31.37 32.76
CA GLY A 357 6.28 -30.42 33.80
C GLY A 357 7.44 -29.92 34.65
N SER A 358 7.13 -29.43 35.85
CA SER A 358 8.12 -28.82 36.76
C SER A 358 9.30 -29.74 37.17
N ALA A 359 9.21 -31.06 36.95
CA ALA A 359 10.31 -31.99 37.22
C ALA A 359 11.38 -31.96 36.13
N HIS A 360 11.03 -31.50 34.94
CA HIS A 360 11.91 -31.35 33.80
C HIS A 360 11.65 -29.98 33.16
N PRO A 361 12.08 -28.86 33.76
CA PRO A 361 11.90 -27.55 33.15
C PRO A 361 12.65 -27.44 31.82
N LEU A 362 12.06 -26.71 30.87
CA LEU A 362 12.65 -26.43 29.57
C LEU A 362 13.51 -25.15 29.63
N ASP A 363 14.65 -25.15 28.97
CA ASP A 363 15.44 -23.96 28.66
C ASP A 363 15.89 -23.95 27.19
N PHE A 364 16.21 -22.75 26.71
CA PHE A 364 16.66 -22.47 25.35
C PHE A 364 18.00 -21.77 25.42
N ARG A 365 18.94 -22.18 24.56
CA ARG A 365 20.34 -21.78 24.67
C ARG A 365 20.97 -21.42 23.34
N ASP A 366 22.01 -20.61 23.42
CA ASP A 366 22.89 -20.33 22.29
C ASP A 366 23.90 -21.48 22.03
N SER A 367 24.67 -21.33 20.97
CA SER A 367 25.71 -22.30 20.57
C SER A 367 26.88 -22.43 21.57
N ASP A 368 27.06 -21.44 22.46
CA ASP A 368 28.06 -21.44 23.52
C ASP A 368 27.52 -22.04 24.84
N GLY A 369 26.21 -22.33 24.89
CA GLY A 369 25.50 -22.94 26.02
C GLY A 369 24.96 -21.93 27.04
N ASN A 370 24.95 -20.63 26.73
CA ASN A 370 24.33 -19.61 27.57
C ASN A 370 22.80 -19.72 27.48
N ILE A 371 22.12 -19.39 28.57
CA ILE A 371 20.65 -19.45 28.64
C ILE A 371 20.08 -18.19 28.01
N LEU A 372 19.19 -18.37 27.04
CA LEU A 372 18.47 -17.30 26.38
C LEU A 372 17.09 -17.11 27.00
N LEU A 373 16.38 -18.23 27.24
CA LEU A 373 15.07 -18.30 27.88
C LEU A 373 15.01 -19.56 28.77
N ALA A 374 14.31 -19.50 29.90
CA ALA A 374 14.16 -20.65 30.79
C ALA A 374 12.80 -20.66 31.50
N GLN A 375 12.19 -21.85 31.53
CA GLN A 375 10.97 -22.13 32.29
C GLN A 375 11.21 -22.19 33.80
N GLY A 376 12.44 -22.51 34.21
CA GLY A 376 12.83 -22.68 35.62
C GLY A 376 13.31 -21.39 36.28
N ASP A 377 13.93 -21.52 37.46
CA ASP A 377 14.42 -20.37 38.25
C ASP A 377 15.72 -19.72 37.70
N GLN A 378 16.11 -20.01 36.46
CA GLN A 378 17.33 -19.45 35.87
C GLN A 378 16.94 -18.31 34.94
N ASP A 379 17.64 -17.18 35.00
CA ASP A 379 17.35 -16.05 34.12
C ASP A 379 18.07 -16.21 32.77
N GLY A 380 17.34 -16.00 31.69
CA GLY A 380 17.83 -15.94 30.32
C GLY A 380 18.10 -14.52 29.82
N SER A 381 18.93 -14.36 28.80
CA SER A 381 19.27 -13.03 28.24
C SER A 381 18.13 -12.33 27.49
N PHE A 382 17.09 -13.06 27.06
CA PHE A 382 15.98 -12.54 26.26
C PHE A 382 14.64 -12.51 27.01
N GLU A 383 14.60 -12.87 28.29
CA GLU A 383 13.33 -12.98 29.04
C GLU A 383 12.65 -11.62 29.29
N ASP A 384 13.45 -10.56 29.41
CA ASP A 384 12.96 -9.18 29.60
C ASP A 384 12.70 -8.45 28.27
N ASP A 385 12.92 -9.09 27.11
CA ASP A 385 12.68 -8.50 25.80
C ASP A 385 11.17 -8.54 25.46
N SER A 386 10.56 -7.35 25.35
CA SER A 386 9.14 -7.22 25.03
C SER A 386 8.76 -7.76 23.66
N ASN A 387 9.70 -7.81 22.71
CA ASN A 387 9.45 -8.35 21.36
C ASN A 387 9.51 -9.88 21.35
N VAL A 388 10.37 -10.48 22.16
CA VAL A 388 10.38 -11.95 22.38
C VAL A 388 9.13 -12.35 23.16
N ALA A 389 8.62 -11.47 24.02
CA ALA A 389 7.38 -11.66 24.76
C ALA A 389 7.33 -13.03 25.45
N PHE A 390 8.41 -13.38 26.16
CA PHE A 390 8.55 -14.66 26.82
C PHE A 390 7.52 -14.81 27.93
N GLU A 391 6.78 -15.91 27.92
CA GLU A 391 5.77 -16.22 28.90
C GLU A 391 5.86 -17.68 29.36
N VAL A 392 5.67 -17.89 30.66
CA VAL A 392 5.54 -19.20 31.27
C VAL A 392 4.17 -19.29 31.94
N ASP A 393 3.25 -20.08 31.36
CA ASP A 393 1.93 -20.38 31.93
C ASP A 393 1.85 -21.86 32.32
N GLY A 394 2.09 -22.14 33.59
CA GLY A 394 2.15 -23.50 34.11
C GLY A 394 3.29 -24.30 33.47
N ASP A 395 2.91 -25.35 32.72
CA ASP A 395 3.87 -26.20 32.01
C ASP A 395 4.16 -25.71 30.58
N ASN A 396 3.49 -24.63 30.14
CA ASN A 396 3.66 -24.08 28.80
C ASN A 396 4.70 -22.95 28.79
N VAL A 397 5.46 -22.90 27.71
CA VAL A 397 6.45 -21.84 27.46
C VAL A 397 6.15 -21.22 26.10
N SER A 398 5.94 -19.92 26.04
CA SER A 398 5.61 -19.21 24.81
C SER A 398 6.60 -18.07 24.53
N PHE A 399 7.00 -17.89 23.28
CA PHE A 399 7.87 -16.79 22.84
C PHE A 399 7.81 -16.57 21.34
N THR A 400 8.14 -15.36 20.93
CA THR A 400 8.32 -14.93 19.54
C THR A 400 9.77 -15.09 19.11
N VAL A 401 10.01 -15.70 17.95
CA VAL A 401 11.35 -15.86 17.37
C VAL A 401 11.72 -14.59 16.61
N THR A 402 12.12 -13.53 17.34
CA THR A 402 12.59 -12.28 16.74
C THR A 402 13.91 -12.48 16.00
N GLU A 403 14.30 -11.58 15.09
CA GLU A 403 15.55 -11.69 14.32
C GLU A 403 16.79 -11.80 15.23
N ASP A 404 16.89 -10.94 16.25
CA ASP A 404 18.00 -10.97 17.21
C ASP A 404 18.04 -12.27 18.02
N PHE A 405 16.88 -12.75 18.49
CA PHE A 405 16.81 -14.00 19.23
C PHE A 405 17.11 -15.21 18.33
N ALA A 406 16.63 -15.20 17.09
CA ALA A 406 16.86 -16.23 16.09
C ALA A 406 18.34 -16.39 15.72
N ASN A 407 19.10 -15.30 15.74
CA ASN A 407 20.55 -15.32 15.49
C ASN A 407 21.35 -16.01 16.60
N GLU A 408 20.81 -16.09 17.81
CA GLU A 408 21.47 -16.73 18.96
C GLU A 408 20.92 -18.12 19.26
N LEU A 409 19.63 -18.37 19.04
CA LEU A 409 18.93 -19.61 19.41
C LEU A 409 19.49 -20.84 18.69
N ALA A 410 20.00 -21.81 19.46
CA ALA A 410 20.65 -23.01 18.92
C ALA A 410 20.06 -24.33 19.42
N VAL A 411 19.65 -24.42 20.68
CA VAL A 411 19.15 -25.68 21.27
C VAL A 411 18.01 -25.47 22.25
N TYR A 412 17.14 -26.47 22.38
CA TYR A 412 16.23 -26.63 23.51
C TYR A 412 16.75 -27.74 24.43
N ARG A 413 16.57 -27.58 25.74
CA ARG A 413 17.14 -28.50 26.71
C ARG A 413 16.35 -28.58 28.03
N CYS A 414 16.48 -29.69 28.75
CA CYS A 414 16.06 -29.77 30.14
C CYS A 414 17.09 -29.12 31.07
N THR A 415 16.64 -28.20 31.91
CA THR A 415 17.49 -27.54 32.91
C THR A 415 18.08 -28.52 33.92
N ALA A 416 17.34 -29.58 34.26
CA ALA A 416 17.77 -30.59 35.22
C ALA A 416 18.66 -31.70 34.63
N HIS A 417 18.49 -32.02 33.34
CA HIS A 417 19.11 -33.18 32.70
C HIS A 417 19.78 -32.79 31.38
N ALA A 418 21.10 -32.63 31.40
CA ALA A 418 21.87 -32.20 30.23
C ALA A 418 21.78 -33.13 29.01
N SER A 419 21.39 -34.39 29.21
CA SER A 419 21.19 -35.36 28.12
C SER A 419 19.90 -35.13 27.33
N MET A 420 18.95 -34.37 27.88
CA MET A 420 17.70 -34.01 27.21
C MET A 420 17.92 -32.70 26.45
N GLU A 421 18.60 -32.76 25.32
CA GLU A 421 18.98 -31.59 24.50
C GLU A 421 18.79 -31.92 23.03
N GLY A 422 18.09 -31.05 22.29
CA GLY A 422 17.91 -31.15 20.85
C GLY A 422 18.19 -29.82 20.16
N GLU A 423 18.50 -29.89 18.87
CA GLU A 423 18.86 -28.73 18.04
C GLU A 423 17.63 -27.90 17.64
N ILE A 424 17.81 -26.59 17.52
CA ILE A 424 16.86 -25.68 16.89
C ILE A 424 17.48 -25.15 15.60
N ILE A 425 16.72 -25.21 14.51
CA ILE A 425 17.10 -24.71 13.20
C ILE A 425 16.14 -23.58 12.83
N ILE A 426 16.67 -22.40 12.53
CA ILE A 426 15.86 -21.25 12.11
C ILE A 426 15.78 -21.17 10.58
N THR A 427 14.58 -20.93 10.05
CA THR A 427 14.34 -20.54 8.65
C THR A 427 13.77 -19.12 8.57
N GLU A 428 14.06 -18.44 7.46
CA GLU A 428 13.44 -17.13 7.13
C GLU A 428 12.04 -17.30 6.55
#